data_AF-A0A1Z5KJW8-F1
#
_entry.id   AF-A0A1Z5KJW8-F1
#
_cell.length_a   1.000
_cell.length_b   1.000
_cell.length_c   1.000
_cell.angle_alpha   90.00
_cell.angle_beta   90.00
_cell.angle_gamma   90.00
#
_symmetry.space_group_name_H-M   'P 1'
#
loop_
_entity.id
_entity.type
_entity.pdbx_description
1 polymer ?
#
loop_
_entity_poly.entity_id
_entity_poly.type
_entity_poly.pdbx_seq_one_letter_code
_entity_poly.pdbx_strand_id
1 'polypeptide(L)'
;MSFLLLSLSSFSLSAQAADKVVTLPLVPHHEIARRRRSLTKTNRYNEAEEQERRNAHYQARSASLFGGSTKNDSAEQTAKQVSVIYQGYGTHYVDLWVGTPPQRQTVIIDTGSGVTAFPCATCTHCGVPEYHASRLFQQDDSITFRLLTCDECTGYQTHCDWKGKTCRMEALYGEGSFWYAQQSEDVAYLGGSHYRPVHQDQIGKLVSDLDPTAGAALAIQLQFFCQDFITGLFVPQLADGIMGMDRDSLSWVRQMKKQGKVDREAFSLCFVRAPNILRDGSEAGTISLGGTDTRLHRTPMVYTDRSYVKGGWYGVHIRKVYLREGGGGDFVTPSTNHLKIIPLKIDEDAMNTGEIIVDSGTTNTFLHKSIGDALYTQYKEMTGRDWDHDWKSLTPEELDRLPTVLMQLRGDESRNKQVAADFGKQGVVPGLVGQLDPQHPYDVLIAIPPSHYYEYRPDTGKVANRLFADGRGMSILGANSMMGHDILFDLDHNILGWAESTCDYDQLLNRNFDGAYPPQWKEPVEMAWLEGRSRNAVCSGFLCQLSCTAIIVVLLFAAHQKFKKRKANAERQLSNVELEM
;
A
#
# COMPACT_ATOMS: atom_id res chain seq x y z
N MET A 1 55.50 9.82 90.38
CA MET A 1 54.83 11.13 90.43
C MET A 1 53.49 11.02 89.72
N SER A 2 52.43 11.38 90.44
CA SER A 2 51.07 11.81 90.03
C SER A 2 50.28 11.11 88.91
N PHE A 3 49.15 10.51 89.33
CA PHE A 3 47.78 10.63 88.81
C PHE A 3 47.56 11.20 87.39
N LEU A 4 46.73 10.55 86.56
CA LEU A 4 45.26 10.66 86.58
C LEU A 4 44.60 9.66 85.60
N LEU A 5 43.38 9.25 85.97
CA LEU A 5 42.44 8.38 85.26
C LEU A 5 41.71 9.06 84.10
N LEU A 6 41.25 8.24 83.14
CA LEU A 6 39.92 8.20 82.49
C LEU A 6 40.06 7.37 81.20
N SER A 7 39.19 6.46 80.76
CA SER A 7 38.14 5.63 81.33
C SER A 7 37.63 4.81 80.14
N LEU A 8 37.42 3.49 80.35
CA LEU A 8 36.44 2.60 79.66
C LEU A 8 36.64 2.38 78.13
N SER A 9 36.60 1.19 77.55
CA SER A 9 36.41 -0.19 78.05
C SER A 9 36.56 -1.16 76.86
N SER A 10 37.42 -2.17 77.03
CA SER A 10 37.22 -3.60 76.72
C SER A 10 36.89 -4.09 75.28
N PHE A 11 37.90 -4.73 74.67
CA PHE A 11 37.93 -6.08 74.06
C PHE A 11 36.58 -6.81 73.85
N SER A 12 36.27 -7.46 72.71
CA SER A 12 37.01 -8.58 72.10
C SER A 12 36.36 -9.09 70.78
N LEU A 13 37.22 -9.70 69.94
CA LEU A 13 37.01 -10.70 68.87
C LEU A 13 35.70 -10.75 68.03
N SER A 14 35.85 -10.62 66.70
CA SER A 14 35.38 -11.63 65.73
C SER A 14 35.95 -11.36 64.33
N ALA A 15 36.07 -12.44 63.56
CA ALA A 15 36.72 -12.54 62.25
C ALA A 15 35.94 -11.86 61.12
N GLN A 16 36.64 -11.35 60.10
CA GLN A 16 36.35 -11.69 58.70
C GLN A 16 37.44 -11.22 57.73
N ALA A 17 37.85 -12.16 56.88
CA ALA A 17 38.63 -11.92 55.67
C ALA A 17 37.78 -11.12 54.68
N ALA A 18 38.37 -10.10 54.05
CA ALA A 18 37.77 -9.39 52.94
C ALA A 18 38.27 -9.99 51.63
N ASP A 19 37.43 -10.82 51.00
CA ASP A 19 37.55 -11.16 49.58
C ASP A 19 37.30 -9.90 48.74
N LYS A 20 38.28 -9.53 47.92
CA LYS A 20 38.13 -8.46 46.93
C LYS A 20 37.24 -8.95 45.79
N VAL A 21 35.97 -8.58 45.83
CA VAL A 21 35.03 -8.74 44.71
C VAL A 21 35.48 -7.85 43.55
N VAL A 22 35.86 -8.47 42.43
CA VAL A 22 35.97 -7.77 41.14
C VAL A 22 34.56 -7.49 40.64
N THR A 23 34.13 -6.24 40.74
CA THR A 23 32.87 -5.78 40.17
C THR A 23 33.10 -5.46 38.69
N LEU A 24 32.66 -6.35 37.80
CA LEU A 24 32.50 -6.01 36.39
C LEU A 24 31.21 -5.18 36.25
N PRO A 25 31.25 -3.97 35.69
CA PRO A 25 30.05 -3.18 35.47
C PRO A 25 29.14 -3.93 34.48
N LEU A 26 27.88 -4.16 34.88
CA LEU A 26 26.86 -4.71 34.00
C LEU A 26 26.57 -3.70 32.89
N VAL A 27 27.01 -4.01 31.68
CA VAL A 27 26.67 -3.24 30.48
C VAL A 27 25.21 -3.54 30.13
N PRO A 28 24.32 -2.53 30.05
CA PRO A 28 22.92 -2.73 29.72
C PRO A 28 22.71 -3.40 28.35
N HIS A 29 21.66 -4.22 28.21
CA HIS A 29 21.34 -4.96 26.98
C HIS A 29 21.16 -4.05 25.74
N HIS A 30 20.83 -2.77 25.93
CA HIS A 30 20.74 -1.78 24.85
C HIS A 30 22.13 -1.32 24.33
N GLU A 31 23.15 -1.25 25.18
CA GLU A 31 24.54 -0.95 24.80
C GLU A 31 25.19 -2.13 24.06
N ILE A 32 24.88 -3.37 24.46
CA ILE A 32 25.31 -4.59 23.75
C ILE A 32 24.61 -4.70 22.38
N ALA A 33 23.32 -4.37 22.29
CA ALA A 33 22.58 -4.31 21.03
C ALA A 33 23.08 -3.18 20.10
N ARG A 34 23.51 -2.04 20.67
CA ARG A 34 24.13 -0.94 19.92
C ARG A 34 25.51 -1.33 19.39
N ARG A 35 26.35 -2.00 20.19
CA ARG A 35 27.66 -2.50 19.77
C ARG A 35 27.56 -3.65 18.75
N ARG A 36 26.57 -4.55 18.89
CA ARG A 36 26.27 -5.56 17.86
C ARG A 36 25.80 -4.92 16.54
N ARG A 37 24.96 -3.88 16.59
CA ARG A 37 24.56 -3.08 15.42
C ARG A 37 25.76 -2.34 14.78
N SER A 38 26.72 -1.88 15.59
CA SER A 38 27.95 -1.26 15.09
C SER A 38 28.88 -2.24 14.37
N LEU A 39 28.96 -3.50 14.83
CA LEU A 39 29.80 -4.54 14.22
C LEU A 39 29.17 -5.19 12.98
N THR A 40 27.83 -5.17 12.86
CA THR A 40 27.12 -5.58 11.62
C THR A 40 27.10 -4.48 10.56
N LYS A 41 27.20 -3.19 10.95
CA LYS A 41 27.38 -2.09 9.99
C LYS A 41 28.73 -2.17 9.25
N THR A 42 29.83 -2.54 9.90
CA THR A 42 31.17 -2.49 9.27
C THR A 42 31.39 -3.44 8.08
N ASN A 43 30.63 -4.55 7.95
CA ASN A 43 30.71 -5.41 6.76
C ASN A 43 29.66 -5.10 5.68
N ARG A 44 28.53 -4.51 6.07
CA ARG A 44 27.45 -4.15 5.11
C ARG A 44 27.72 -2.81 4.42
N TYR A 45 28.46 -1.91 5.07
CA TYR A 45 28.81 -0.61 4.51
C TYR A 45 29.74 -0.75 3.30
N ASN A 46 30.70 -1.69 3.28
CA ASN A 46 31.57 -1.84 2.11
C ASN A 46 30.80 -2.33 0.88
N GLU A 47 29.90 -3.31 1.01
CA GLU A 47 29.10 -3.80 -0.13
C GLU A 47 28.00 -2.82 -0.55
N ALA A 48 27.34 -2.16 0.40
CA ALA A 48 26.34 -1.15 0.11
C ALA A 48 26.95 0.12 -0.50
N GLU A 49 28.11 0.59 -0.01
CA GLU A 49 28.84 1.73 -0.58
C GLU A 49 29.44 1.38 -1.95
N GLU A 50 29.83 0.13 -2.19
CA GLU A 50 30.32 -0.29 -3.51
C GLU A 50 29.16 -0.47 -4.51
N GLN A 51 28.02 -0.98 -4.07
CA GLN A 51 26.76 -0.98 -4.81
C GLN A 51 26.25 0.45 -5.06
N GLU A 52 26.39 1.34 -4.09
CA GLU A 52 26.00 2.75 -4.17
C GLU A 52 26.96 3.55 -5.06
N ARG A 53 28.27 3.25 -5.05
CA ARG A 53 29.24 3.79 -6.01
C ARG A 53 28.98 3.30 -7.42
N ARG A 54 28.64 2.02 -7.61
CA ARG A 54 28.19 1.49 -8.91
C ARG A 54 26.92 2.21 -9.35
N ASN A 55 25.92 2.35 -8.48
CA ASN A 55 24.66 3.04 -8.77
C ASN A 55 24.86 4.53 -9.06
N ALA A 56 25.72 5.23 -8.31
CA ALA A 56 26.06 6.63 -8.53
C ALA A 56 26.84 6.81 -9.84
N HIS A 57 27.71 5.86 -10.20
CA HIS A 57 28.40 5.86 -11.49
C HIS A 57 27.42 5.60 -12.65
N TYR A 58 26.45 4.70 -12.47
CA TYR A 58 25.37 4.48 -13.44
C TYR A 58 24.45 5.71 -13.55
N GLN A 59 24.09 6.37 -12.44
CA GLN A 59 23.24 7.57 -12.42
C GLN A 59 23.95 8.81 -12.97
N ALA A 60 25.22 9.05 -12.64
CA ALA A 60 26.00 10.15 -13.23
C ALA A 60 26.21 9.95 -14.74
N ARG A 61 26.34 8.70 -15.17
CA ARG A 61 26.42 8.34 -16.59
C ARG A 61 25.05 8.41 -17.27
N SER A 62 23.95 8.15 -16.57
CA SER A 62 22.60 8.36 -17.08
C SER A 62 22.35 9.86 -17.24
N ALA A 63 22.62 10.69 -16.23
CA ALA A 63 22.47 12.15 -16.29
C ALA A 63 23.27 12.81 -17.43
N SER A 64 24.47 12.30 -17.75
CA SER A 64 25.24 12.77 -18.91
C SER A 64 24.77 12.22 -20.26
N LEU A 65 24.01 11.11 -20.30
CA LEU A 65 23.33 10.61 -21.51
C LEU A 65 21.93 11.22 -21.70
N PHE A 66 21.26 11.65 -20.62
CA PHE A 66 19.98 12.35 -20.63
C PHE A 66 20.09 13.82 -21.04
N GLY A 67 21.31 14.34 -21.22
CA GLY A 67 21.56 15.66 -21.82
C GLY A 67 21.24 15.74 -23.33
N GLY A 68 20.75 14.66 -23.94
CA GLY A 68 20.46 14.56 -25.37
C GLY A 68 19.09 14.02 -25.76
N SER A 69 18.10 14.00 -24.85
CA SER A 69 16.71 13.66 -25.23
C SER A 69 16.01 14.89 -25.82
N THR A 70 15.26 14.68 -26.91
CA THR A 70 14.39 15.72 -27.49
C THR A 70 13.49 16.30 -26.40
N LYS A 71 13.58 17.61 -26.20
CA LYS A 71 12.98 18.40 -25.10
C LYS A 71 11.47 18.22 -24.81
N ASN A 72 10.73 17.39 -25.56
CA ASN A 72 9.28 17.30 -25.46
C ASN A 72 8.77 16.12 -24.59
N ASP A 73 9.30 14.89 -24.71
CA ASP A 73 8.71 13.73 -24.00
C ASP A 73 9.05 13.69 -22.49
N SER A 74 10.21 14.19 -22.07
CA SER A 74 10.61 14.18 -20.65
C SER A 74 9.89 15.24 -19.82
N ALA A 75 9.49 16.35 -20.43
CA ALA A 75 8.69 17.38 -19.76
C ALA A 75 7.22 16.95 -19.60
N GLU A 76 6.74 16.06 -20.47
CA GLU A 76 5.32 15.63 -20.54
C GLU A 76 4.96 14.52 -19.53
N GLN A 77 5.94 13.86 -18.91
CA GLN A 77 5.70 12.81 -17.90
C GLN A 77 6.05 13.24 -16.47
N THR A 78 6.49 14.48 -16.25
CA THR A 78 6.94 14.94 -14.93
C THR A 78 5.74 15.17 -13.99
N ALA A 79 5.81 14.59 -12.79
CA ALA A 79 4.84 14.80 -11.73
C ALA A 79 4.68 16.29 -11.37
N LYS A 80 3.42 16.72 -11.14
CA LYS A 80 3.08 18.05 -10.60
C LYS A 80 3.10 18.09 -9.08
N GLN A 81 2.76 16.97 -8.46
CA GLN A 81 2.78 16.80 -7.02
C GLN A 81 3.42 15.47 -6.70
N VAL A 82 4.19 15.44 -5.61
CA VAL A 82 4.69 14.22 -5.01
C VAL A 82 4.32 14.24 -3.53
N SER A 83 3.82 13.13 -3.01
CA SER A 83 3.42 13.00 -1.61
C SER A 83 3.86 11.66 -1.04
N VAL A 84 4.11 11.64 0.26
CA VAL A 84 4.45 10.43 1.02
C VAL A 84 3.23 9.51 1.08
N ILE A 85 3.50 8.20 0.97
CA ILE A 85 2.55 7.12 1.24
C ILE A 85 2.92 6.49 2.58
N TYR A 86 1.93 6.15 3.38
CA TYR A 86 2.08 5.48 4.66
C TYR A 86 1.48 4.07 4.62
N GLN A 87 1.98 3.17 5.46
CA GLN A 87 1.48 1.81 5.59
C GLN A 87 0.43 1.70 6.70
N GLY A 88 -0.71 1.13 6.36
CA GLY A 88 -1.77 0.69 7.26
C GLY A 88 -1.79 -0.83 7.46
N TYR A 89 -2.89 -1.36 7.99
CA TYR A 89 -3.07 -2.80 8.20
C TYR A 89 -3.47 -3.49 6.89
N GLY A 90 -2.44 -3.88 6.12
CA GLY A 90 -2.61 -4.48 4.80
C GLY A 90 -2.92 -3.46 3.70
N THR A 91 -2.76 -2.17 3.95
CA THR A 91 -3.12 -1.12 3.00
C THR A 91 -2.03 -0.06 2.95
N HIS A 92 -2.06 0.74 1.89
CA HIS A 92 -1.23 1.93 1.75
C HIS A 92 -2.15 3.15 1.67
N TYR A 93 -1.88 4.17 2.47
CA TYR A 93 -2.75 5.35 2.60
C TYR A 93 -1.96 6.65 2.49
N VAL A 94 -2.67 7.73 2.22
CA VAL A 94 -2.15 9.10 2.18
C VAL A 94 -2.90 9.99 3.15
N ASP A 95 -2.25 11.06 3.58
CA ASP A 95 -2.93 12.14 4.30
C ASP A 95 -3.69 13.03 3.31
N LEU A 96 -4.96 13.20 3.62
CA LEU A 96 -5.90 14.05 2.92
C LEU A 96 -6.37 15.15 3.89
N TRP A 97 -6.14 16.41 3.53
CA TRP A 97 -6.61 17.55 4.29
C TRP A 97 -7.90 18.07 3.66
N VAL A 98 -9.00 18.11 4.43
CA VAL A 98 -10.35 18.44 3.94
C VAL A 98 -10.96 19.58 4.77
N GLY A 99 -11.57 20.55 4.11
CA GLY A 99 -12.32 21.62 4.76
C GLY A 99 -11.55 22.89 5.03
N THR A 100 -12.28 23.90 5.53
CA THR A 100 -11.73 25.20 5.93
C THR A 100 -12.23 25.56 7.34
N PRO A 101 -11.38 25.54 8.38
CA PRO A 101 -9.97 25.15 8.36
C PRO A 101 -9.77 23.65 8.02
N PRO A 102 -8.59 23.26 7.48
CA PRO A 102 -8.37 21.88 7.08
C PRO A 102 -8.37 20.89 8.25
N GLN A 103 -9.11 19.81 8.07
CA GLN A 103 -9.19 18.65 8.96
C GLN A 103 -8.46 17.48 8.31
N ARG A 104 -7.62 16.78 9.07
CA ARG A 104 -6.89 15.62 8.56
C ARG A 104 -7.81 14.40 8.45
N GLN A 105 -7.73 13.70 7.33
CA GLN A 105 -8.23 12.35 7.10
C GLN A 105 -7.11 11.52 6.45
N THR A 106 -7.17 10.21 6.59
CA THR A 106 -6.24 9.23 6.02
C THR A 106 -7.01 8.29 5.13
N VAL A 107 -6.58 8.13 3.88
CA VAL A 107 -7.38 7.40 2.87
C VAL A 107 -6.52 6.39 2.12
N ILE A 108 -7.01 5.16 2.05
CA ILE A 108 -6.38 4.06 1.31
C ILE A 108 -6.35 4.45 -0.17
N ILE A 109 -5.18 4.34 -0.81
CA ILE A 109 -5.05 4.56 -2.25
C ILE A 109 -5.62 3.33 -2.95
N ASP A 110 -6.73 3.47 -3.67
CA ASP A 110 -7.44 2.33 -4.27
C ASP A 110 -7.63 2.49 -5.78
N THR A 111 -6.83 1.76 -6.57
CA THR A 111 -6.97 1.70 -8.03
C THR A 111 -8.07 0.73 -8.50
N GLY A 112 -8.71 0.00 -7.59
CA GLY A 112 -9.86 -0.87 -7.81
C GLY A 112 -11.23 -0.19 -7.63
N SER A 113 -11.28 1.07 -7.18
CA SER A 113 -12.53 1.84 -7.08
C SER A 113 -12.37 3.33 -7.39
N GLY A 114 -13.49 4.01 -7.62
CA GLY A 114 -13.51 5.35 -8.23
C GLY A 114 -13.93 6.50 -7.34
N VAL A 115 -14.31 6.25 -6.10
CA VAL A 115 -14.83 7.29 -5.21
C VAL A 115 -14.00 7.41 -3.94
N THR A 116 -13.81 8.65 -3.48
CA THR A 116 -13.22 8.93 -2.17
C THR A 116 -14.31 8.95 -1.12
N ALA A 117 -14.13 8.21 -0.02
CA ALA A 117 -15.11 8.11 1.06
C ALA A 117 -14.45 7.90 2.42
N PHE A 118 -14.94 8.58 3.45
CA PHE A 118 -14.45 8.41 4.84
C PHE A 118 -15.54 8.77 5.86
N PRO A 119 -15.43 8.31 7.12
CA PRO A 119 -16.41 8.55 8.19
C PRO A 119 -16.57 10.03 8.56
N CYS A 120 -17.83 10.51 8.55
CA CYS A 120 -18.19 11.86 8.97
C CYS A 120 -18.92 11.86 10.32
N ALA A 121 -19.24 13.04 10.87
CA ALA A 121 -19.76 13.22 12.24
C ALA A 121 -21.06 12.44 12.53
N THR A 122 -21.83 12.09 11.50
CA THR A 122 -23.06 11.29 11.61
C THR A 122 -22.81 9.80 11.82
N CYS A 123 -21.59 9.31 11.60
CA CYS A 123 -21.33 7.89 11.74
C CYS A 123 -21.26 7.46 13.21
N THR A 124 -22.09 6.49 13.54
CA THR A 124 -22.04 5.77 14.82
C THR A 124 -21.52 4.36 14.54
N HIS A 125 -20.43 3.97 15.22
CA HIS A 125 -19.73 2.68 15.03
C HIS A 125 -18.78 2.53 13.82
N CYS A 126 -18.29 3.65 13.25
CA CYS A 126 -17.21 3.61 12.26
C CYS A 126 -15.82 3.49 12.87
N GLY A 127 -15.56 2.65 13.88
CA GLY A 127 -14.19 2.39 14.35
C GLY A 127 -13.41 3.55 15.04
N VAL A 128 -13.92 4.78 15.06
CA VAL A 128 -13.31 5.94 15.75
C VAL A 128 -13.71 5.97 17.24
N PRO A 129 -12.80 6.33 18.18
CA PRO A 129 -11.37 6.62 18.00
C PRO A 129 -10.48 5.38 18.18
N GLU A 130 -11.04 4.17 18.24
CA GLU A 130 -10.29 2.97 18.61
C GLU A 130 -9.23 2.62 17.56
N TYR A 131 -9.64 2.56 16.28
CA TYR A 131 -8.84 1.99 15.19
C TYR A 131 -8.24 3.04 14.25
N HIS A 132 -9.09 3.94 13.73
CA HIS A 132 -8.71 4.93 12.73
C HIS A 132 -7.69 5.97 13.25
N ALA A 133 -6.83 6.45 12.36
CA ALA A 133 -5.76 7.37 12.66
C ALA A 133 -6.28 8.77 13.03
N SER A 134 -7.33 9.23 12.35
CA SER A 134 -7.93 10.55 12.58
C SER A 134 -9.27 10.46 13.31
N ARG A 135 -9.76 11.62 13.74
CA ARG A 135 -11.15 11.76 14.20
C ARG A 135 -12.09 11.82 13.00
N LEU A 136 -13.38 11.57 13.26
CA LEU A 136 -14.44 11.78 12.26
C LEU A 136 -14.36 13.20 11.68
N PHE A 137 -14.53 13.31 10.36
CA PHE A 137 -14.65 14.60 9.72
C PHE A 137 -15.89 15.35 10.24
N GLN A 138 -15.69 16.57 10.74
CA GLN A 138 -16.75 17.42 11.30
C GLN A 138 -17.25 18.37 10.22
N GLN A 139 -18.40 18.07 9.62
CA GLN A 139 -18.97 18.89 8.54
C GLN A 139 -19.23 20.34 8.98
N ASP A 140 -19.77 20.53 10.18
CA ASP A 140 -20.15 21.85 10.71
C ASP A 140 -18.94 22.73 11.05
N ASP A 141 -17.74 22.14 11.18
CA ASP A 141 -16.50 22.85 11.46
C ASP A 141 -15.80 23.37 10.19
N SER A 142 -16.34 23.07 9.00
CA SER A 142 -15.80 23.53 7.72
C SER A 142 -16.72 24.56 7.06
N ILE A 143 -16.22 25.79 6.87
CA ILE A 143 -16.99 26.86 6.21
C ILE A 143 -17.11 26.66 4.68
N THR A 144 -16.36 25.72 4.12
CA THR A 144 -16.38 25.38 2.68
C THR A 144 -17.14 24.07 2.41
N PHE A 145 -17.65 23.42 3.45
CA PHE A 145 -18.41 22.19 3.32
C PHE A 145 -19.76 22.43 2.64
N ARG A 146 -20.11 21.51 1.74
CA ARG A 146 -21.41 21.49 1.07
C ARG A 146 -21.92 20.07 0.94
N LEU A 147 -23.13 19.83 1.43
CA LEU A 147 -23.84 18.59 1.17
C LEU A 147 -24.54 18.69 -0.20
N LEU A 148 -24.31 17.71 -1.08
CA LEU A 148 -24.87 17.76 -2.43
C LEU A 148 -26.35 17.35 -2.44
N THR A 149 -27.14 18.16 -3.12
CA THR A 149 -28.58 17.92 -3.30
C THR A 149 -28.84 17.02 -4.49
N CYS A 150 -30.06 16.46 -4.60
CA CYS A 150 -30.37 15.48 -5.64
C CYS A 150 -30.23 15.98 -7.09
N ASP A 151 -30.26 17.30 -7.32
CA ASP A 151 -30.02 17.90 -8.64
C ASP A 151 -28.52 17.92 -9.02
N GLU A 152 -27.64 17.57 -8.08
CA GLU A 152 -26.19 17.65 -8.19
C GLU A 152 -25.51 16.28 -8.10
N CYS A 153 -26.27 15.18 -8.04
CA CYS A 153 -25.71 13.83 -7.92
C CYS A 153 -24.83 13.50 -9.13
N THR A 154 -23.63 13.00 -8.85
CA THR A 154 -22.66 12.58 -9.87
C THR A 154 -22.03 11.23 -9.49
N GLY A 155 -21.39 10.58 -10.46
CA GLY A 155 -20.72 9.29 -10.27
C GLY A 155 -21.64 8.07 -10.47
N TYR A 156 -21.01 6.94 -10.75
CA TYR A 156 -21.70 5.66 -10.93
C TYR A 156 -22.30 5.16 -9.61
N GLN A 157 -23.52 4.61 -9.65
CA GLN A 157 -24.29 4.08 -8.50
C GLN A 157 -24.76 5.10 -7.44
N THR A 158 -24.45 6.38 -7.63
CA THR A 158 -25.05 7.46 -6.83
C THR A 158 -26.53 7.61 -7.16
N HIS A 159 -27.37 7.70 -6.13
CA HIS A 159 -28.82 7.88 -6.27
C HIS A 159 -29.35 8.89 -5.25
N CYS A 160 -30.42 9.58 -5.61
CA CYS A 160 -31.13 10.46 -4.67
C CYS A 160 -31.79 9.64 -3.56
N ASP A 161 -31.74 10.14 -2.33
CA ASP A 161 -32.40 9.51 -1.20
C ASP A 161 -33.93 9.47 -1.35
N TRP A 162 -34.58 8.60 -0.58
CA TRP A 162 -36.03 8.43 -0.64
C TRP A 162 -36.82 9.69 -0.23
N LYS A 163 -36.18 10.66 0.43
CA LYS A 163 -36.79 11.95 0.80
C LYS A 163 -36.63 13.01 -0.29
N GLY A 164 -35.90 12.74 -1.36
CA GLY A 164 -35.67 13.71 -2.43
C GLY A 164 -34.69 14.83 -2.06
N LYS A 165 -33.78 14.61 -1.09
CA LYS A 165 -32.97 15.67 -0.49
C LYS A 165 -31.48 15.57 -0.78
N THR A 166 -30.89 14.39 -0.68
CA THR A 166 -29.43 14.21 -0.73
C THR A 166 -29.03 13.06 -1.64
N CYS A 167 -27.84 13.16 -2.22
CA CYS A 167 -27.24 12.10 -3.01
C CYS A 167 -26.61 11.05 -2.10
N ARG A 168 -26.81 9.77 -2.41
CA ARG A 168 -26.32 8.64 -1.60
C ARG A 168 -25.70 7.57 -2.46
N MET A 169 -24.75 6.87 -1.88
CA MET A 169 -24.08 5.73 -2.50
C MET A 169 -23.85 4.64 -1.46
N GLU A 170 -23.84 3.43 -1.97
CA GLU A 170 -23.60 2.20 -1.25
C GLU A 170 -22.49 1.47 -2.00
N ALA A 171 -21.50 0.94 -1.29
CA ALA A 171 -20.45 0.13 -1.91
C ALA A 171 -20.24 -1.17 -1.13
N LEU A 172 -20.10 -2.26 -1.88
CA LEU A 172 -19.81 -3.60 -1.37
C LEU A 172 -18.51 -4.09 -2.02
N TYR A 173 -17.53 -4.48 -1.20
CA TYR A 173 -16.22 -4.92 -1.64
C TYR A 173 -16.14 -6.45 -1.71
N GLY A 174 -15.16 -6.96 -2.45
CA GLY A 174 -14.98 -8.39 -2.69
C GLY A 174 -14.79 -9.21 -1.42
N GLU A 175 -14.17 -8.63 -0.38
CA GLU A 175 -14.03 -9.27 0.93
C GLU A 175 -15.32 -9.26 1.78
N GLY A 176 -16.38 -8.59 1.30
CA GLY A 176 -17.68 -8.50 1.94
C GLY A 176 -17.88 -7.26 2.81
N SER A 177 -16.88 -6.37 2.90
CA SER A 177 -17.05 -5.09 3.58
C SER A 177 -18.03 -4.19 2.84
N PHE A 178 -18.78 -3.39 3.59
CA PHE A 178 -19.81 -2.50 3.05
C PHE A 178 -19.79 -1.14 3.73
N TRP A 179 -20.04 -0.09 2.96
CA TRP A 179 -20.34 1.24 3.50
C TRP A 179 -21.53 1.90 2.80
N TYR A 180 -22.13 2.85 3.53
CA TYR A 180 -23.20 3.72 3.06
C TYR A 180 -22.88 5.17 3.37
N ALA A 181 -23.09 6.05 2.40
CA ALA A 181 -22.61 7.42 2.48
C ALA A 181 -23.50 8.43 1.75
N GLN A 182 -23.34 9.70 2.11
CA GLN A 182 -23.91 10.85 1.42
C GLN A 182 -22.84 11.57 0.59
N GLN A 183 -23.20 12.00 -0.61
CA GLN A 183 -22.28 12.74 -1.46
C GLN A 183 -22.13 14.18 -0.95
N SER A 184 -20.90 14.60 -0.78
CA SER A 184 -20.49 15.88 -0.23
C SER A 184 -19.42 16.51 -1.11
N GLU A 185 -19.20 17.80 -0.91
CA GLU A 185 -18.20 18.58 -1.62
C GLU A 185 -17.50 19.52 -0.64
N ASP A 186 -16.16 19.52 -0.65
CA ASP A 186 -15.35 20.42 0.18
C ASP A 186 -13.96 20.64 -0.45
N VAL A 187 -13.22 21.66 0.00
CA VAL A 187 -11.85 21.91 -0.43
C VAL A 187 -10.94 20.82 0.14
N ALA A 188 -10.13 20.18 -0.70
CA ALA A 188 -9.20 19.15 -0.24
C ALA A 188 -7.87 19.14 -1.00
N TYR A 189 -6.81 18.69 -0.35
CA TYR A 189 -5.49 18.48 -0.95
C TYR A 189 -4.71 17.34 -0.29
N LEU A 190 -3.78 16.72 -1.04
CA LEU A 190 -2.82 15.75 -0.50
C LEU A 190 -1.52 16.43 -0.05
N GLY A 191 -0.80 15.77 0.84
CA GLY A 191 0.55 16.14 1.26
C GLY A 191 0.60 17.19 2.38
N GLY A 192 1.81 17.72 2.62
CA GLY A 192 2.12 18.47 3.84
C GLY A 192 2.79 17.58 4.87
N SER A 193 2.84 18.04 6.12
CA SER A 193 3.33 17.21 7.22
C SER A 193 2.23 16.28 7.71
N HIS A 194 2.59 15.07 8.16
CA HIS A 194 1.65 14.07 8.66
C HIS A 194 0.68 14.60 9.73
N TYR A 195 1.07 15.62 10.50
CA TYR A 195 0.28 16.18 11.59
C TYR A 195 -0.20 17.61 11.41
N ARG A 196 0.26 18.28 10.36
CA ARG A 196 0.04 19.73 10.23
C ARG A 196 -0.42 20.06 8.82
N PRO A 197 -1.58 20.73 8.70
CA PRO A 197 -2.01 21.21 7.40
C PRO A 197 -1.03 22.25 6.88
N VAL A 198 -0.96 22.36 5.56
CA VAL A 198 -0.24 23.43 4.88
C VAL A 198 -1.20 24.59 4.70
N HIS A 199 -0.93 25.69 5.38
CA HIS A 199 -1.73 26.91 5.26
C HIS A 199 -1.30 27.74 4.04
N GLN A 200 -2.18 28.64 3.59
CA GLN A 200 -1.97 29.45 2.40
C GLN A 200 -0.72 30.35 2.49
N ASP A 201 -0.38 30.82 3.68
CA ASP A 201 0.84 31.60 3.96
C ASP A 201 2.13 30.76 3.91
N GLN A 202 2.01 29.45 3.82
CA GLN A 202 3.10 28.49 3.71
C GLN A 202 3.31 27.98 2.28
N ILE A 203 2.46 28.35 1.32
CA ILE A 203 2.62 27.99 -0.10
C ILE A 203 3.95 28.54 -0.63
N GLY A 204 4.76 27.68 -1.25
CA GLY A 204 6.07 28.02 -1.81
C GLY A 204 7.19 28.21 -0.77
N LYS A 205 6.91 28.02 0.52
CA LYS A 205 7.94 27.89 1.56
C LYS A 205 8.31 26.43 1.72
N LEU A 206 9.52 26.18 2.24
CA LEU A 206 9.91 24.83 2.63
C LEU A 206 9.06 24.38 3.83
N VAL A 207 8.01 23.60 3.56
CA VAL A 207 7.20 22.92 4.58
C VAL A 207 7.59 21.44 4.49
N SER A 208 8.18 20.84 5.52
CA SER A 208 8.37 19.38 5.52
C SER A 208 6.98 18.70 5.53
N ASP A 209 6.75 17.51 4.95
CA ASP A 209 7.63 16.36 4.77
C ASP A 209 7.95 16.09 3.28
N LEU A 210 8.53 17.16 2.70
CA LEU A 210 9.48 17.22 1.59
C LEU A 210 8.86 17.36 0.17
N ASP A 211 8.72 18.62 -0.23
CA ASP A 211 7.87 19.18 -1.30
C ASP A 211 8.64 19.57 -2.59
N PRO A 212 8.02 19.52 -3.80
CA PRO A 212 8.38 20.43 -4.90
C PRO A 212 7.43 21.64 -5.11
N THR A 213 6.16 21.61 -4.67
CA THR A 213 5.28 22.78 -4.45
C THR A 213 4.04 22.44 -3.57
N ALA A 214 3.94 23.12 -2.41
CA ALA A 214 2.98 22.94 -1.32
C ALA A 214 1.59 22.43 -1.74
N GLY A 215 1.18 21.25 -1.26
CA GLY A 215 -0.07 20.58 -1.62
C GLY A 215 -1.33 21.46 -1.58
N ALA A 216 -1.42 22.42 -0.65
CA ALA A 216 -2.51 23.39 -0.59
C ALA A 216 -2.67 24.25 -1.87
N ALA A 217 -1.60 24.49 -2.64
CA ALA A 217 -1.67 25.18 -3.94
C ALA A 217 -2.43 24.36 -5.00
N LEU A 218 -2.39 23.03 -4.86
CA LEU A 218 -3.05 22.06 -5.73
C LEU A 218 -4.39 21.60 -5.17
N ALA A 219 -4.91 22.27 -4.14
CA ALA A 219 -6.22 21.98 -3.58
C ALA A 219 -7.32 22.06 -4.64
N ILE A 220 -8.25 21.13 -4.54
CA ILE A 220 -9.42 20.97 -5.39
C ILE A 220 -10.70 21.09 -4.58
N GLN A 221 -11.78 21.51 -5.22
CA GLN A 221 -13.12 21.25 -4.71
C GLN A 221 -13.42 19.76 -4.94
N LEU A 222 -13.19 18.94 -3.93
CA LEU A 222 -13.34 17.50 -4.00
C LEU A 222 -14.81 17.13 -3.78
N GLN A 223 -15.38 16.38 -4.71
CA GLN A 223 -16.60 15.60 -4.47
C GLN A 223 -16.21 14.25 -3.87
N PHE A 224 -16.74 13.94 -2.68
CA PHE A 224 -16.45 12.75 -1.91
C PHE A 224 -17.70 12.24 -1.20
N PHE A 225 -17.59 11.12 -0.50
CA PHE A 225 -18.70 10.50 0.20
C PHE A 225 -18.48 10.48 1.71
N CYS A 226 -19.31 11.23 2.43
CA CYS A 226 -19.38 11.19 3.89
C CYS A 226 -20.04 9.89 4.34
N GLN A 227 -19.27 8.95 4.87
CA GLN A 227 -19.77 7.66 5.32
C GLN A 227 -20.57 7.83 6.61
N ASP A 228 -21.83 7.39 6.58
CA ASP A 228 -22.74 7.31 7.72
C ASP A 228 -22.60 5.96 8.44
N PHE A 229 -22.12 4.93 7.72
CA PHE A 229 -22.06 3.56 8.19
C PHE A 229 -20.99 2.78 7.42
N ILE A 230 -20.18 1.99 8.14
CA ILE A 230 -19.18 1.08 7.59
C ILE A 230 -19.25 -0.26 8.31
N THR A 231 -18.82 -1.33 7.65
CA THR A 231 -18.78 -2.70 8.20
C THR A 231 -17.52 -3.44 7.76
N GLY A 232 -17.34 -4.65 8.28
CA GLY A 232 -16.29 -5.55 7.82
C GLY A 232 -14.90 -5.01 8.14
N LEU A 233 -13.99 -5.10 7.17
CA LEU A 233 -12.60 -4.73 7.39
C LEU A 233 -12.39 -3.23 7.55
N PHE A 234 -13.30 -2.37 7.07
CA PHE A 234 -13.16 -0.91 7.25
C PHE A 234 -13.19 -0.47 8.71
N VAL A 235 -13.96 -1.13 9.59
CA VAL A 235 -14.06 -0.75 11.01
C VAL A 235 -12.70 -0.81 11.74
N PRO A 236 -11.92 -1.91 11.63
CA PRO A 236 -10.62 -2.00 12.29
C PRO A 236 -9.43 -1.44 11.49
N GLN A 237 -9.65 -0.67 10.40
CA GLN A 237 -8.55 -0.11 9.62
C GLN A 237 -7.83 1.03 10.36
N LEU A 238 -6.54 1.19 10.05
CA LEU A 238 -5.77 2.35 10.49
C LEU A 238 -6.13 3.59 9.66
N ALA A 239 -6.25 3.44 8.34
CA ALA A 239 -6.74 4.50 7.48
C ALA A 239 -8.22 4.78 7.77
N ASP A 240 -8.62 6.05 7.73
CA ASP A 240 -9.98 6.49 8.04
C ASP A 240 -10.96 6.05 6.96
N GLY A 241 -10.55 6.10 5.68
CA GLY A 241 -11.38 5.73 4.56
C GLY A 241 -10.58 5.33 3.32
N ILE A 242 -11.14 5.62 2.15
CA ILE A 242 -10.62 5.20 0.85
C ILE A 242 -10.59 6.37 -0.13
N MET A 243 -9.62 6.38 -1.03
CA MET A 243 -9.45 7.34 -2.12
C MET A 243 -9.50 6.57 -3.43
N GLY A 244 -10.55 6.83 -4.20
CA GLY A 244 -10.73 6.21 -5.51
C GLY A 244 -9.76 6.74 -6.54
N MET A 245 -9.04 5.83 -7.18
CA MET A 245 -8.00 6.10 -8.17
C MET A 245 -8.25 5.38 -9.49
N ASP A 246 -9.42 4.76 -9.69
CA ASP A 246 -9.81 4.15 -10.96
C ASP A 246 -10.17 5.19 -12.05
N ARG A 247 -10.82 4.73 -13.13
CA ARG A 247 -11.23 5.57 -14.26
C ARG A 247 -12.62 6.19 -14.12
N ASP A 248 -13.24 6.22 -12.95
CA ASP A 248 -14.48 6.97 -12.73
C ASP A 248 -14.22 8.48 -12.80
N SER A 249 -15.22 9.25 -13.21
CA SER A 249 -15.17 10.71 -13.21
C SER A 249 -14.91 11.34 -11.83
N LEU A 250 -15.22 10.62 -10.76
CA LEU A 250 -15.01 11.02 -9.37
C LEU A 250 -13.65 10.57 -8.80
N SER A 251 -12.80 9.90 -9.59
CA SER A 251 -11.47 9.56 -9.11
C SER A 251 -10.62 10.82 -8.88
N TRP A 252 -9.71 10.77 -7.91
CA TRP A 252 -8.97 11.94 -7.46
C TRP A 252 -8.28 12.71 -8.60
N VAL A 253 -7.52 11.99 -9.43
CA VAL A 253 -6.72 12.59 -10.52
C VAL A 253 -7.61 13.26 -11.58
N ARG A 254 -8.81 12.71 -11.83
CA ARG A 254 -9.76 13.28 -12.79
C ARG A 254 -10.43 14.54 -12.25
N GLN A 255 -10.74 14.57 -10.95
CA GLN A 255 -11.21 15.80 -10.31
C GLN A 255 -10.14 16.90 -10.33
N MET A 256 -8.85 16.55 -10.14
CA MET A 256 -7.74 17.49 -10.32
C MET A 256 -7.61 18.00 -11.75
N LYS A 257 -7.69 17.10 -12.75
CA LYS A 257 -7.60 17.48 -14.16
C LYS A 257 -8.76 18.41 -14.57
N LYS A 258 -9.99 18.07 -14.17
CA LYS A 258 -11.19 18.87 -14.43
C LYS A 258 -11.06 20.31 -13.90
N GLN A 259 -10.32 20.50 -12.81
CA GLN A 259 -10.06 21.79 -12.19
C GLN A 259 -8.73 22.44 -12.63
N GLY A 260 -8.04 21.87 -13.63
CA GLY A 260 -6.80 22.41 -14.18
C GLY A 260 -5.62 22.38 -13.21
N LYS A 261 -5.64 21.52 -12.18
CA LYS A 261 -4.55 21.39 -11.20
C LYS A 261 -3.42 20.49 -11.67
N VAL A 262 -3.70 19.60 -12.60
CA VAL A 262 -2.72 18.78 -13.30
C VAL A 262 -2.90 18.88 -14.81
N ASP A 263 -1.80 18.77 -15.53
CA ASP A 263 -1.81 18.85 -17.00
C ASP A 263 -2.30 17.56 -17.64
N ARG A 264 -2.34 16.45 -16.89
CA ARG A 264 -2.62 15.10 -17.40
C ARG A 264 -3.45 14.28 -16.44
N GLU A 265 -4.31 13.41 -16.96
CA GLU A 265 -4.97 12.37 -16.17
C GLU A 265 -3.98 11.22 -15.93
N ALA A 266 -2.95 11.49 -15.13
CA ALA A 266 -1.91 10.52 -14.85
C ALA A 266 -1.45 10.60 -13.39
N PHE A 267 -1.05 9.47 -12.83
CA PHE A 267 -0.43 9.39 -11.51
C PHE A 267 0.51 8.18 -11.46
N SER A 268 1.47 8.17 -10.53
CA SER A 268 2.30 6.99 -10.28
C SER A 268 2.30 6.57 -8.82
N LEU A 269 2.41 5.27 -8.59
CA LEU A 269 2.46 4.65 -7.27
C LEU A 269 3.75 3.87 -7.11
N CYS A 270 4.47 4.13 -6.02
CA CYS A 270 5.70 3.44 -5.69
C CYS A 270 5.63 2.97 -4.24
N PHE A 271 5.41 1.66 -4.02
CA PHE A 271 5.26 1.09 -2.68
C PHE A 271 6.52 0.43 -2.15
N VAL A 272 6.75 0.59 -0.85
CA VAL A 272 7.62 -0.23 -0.02
C VAL A 272 6.89 -0.67 1.24
N ARG A 273 7.53 -1.54 2.01
CA ARG A 273 7.02 -1.98 3.31
C ARG A 273 7.81 -1.32 4.44
N ALA A 274 7.09 -0.60 5.29
CA ALA A 274 7.62 -0.12 6.55
C ALA A 274 7.94 -1.30 7.48
N PRO A 275 9.03 -1.23 8.27
CA PRO A 275 9.41 -2.32 9.18
C PRO A 275 8.42 -2.52 10.32
N ASN A 276 7.73 -1.46 10.73
CA ASN A 276 6.67 -1.48 11.73
C ASN A 276 5.51 -0.61 11.24
N ILE A 277 4.30 -0.98 11.64
CA ILE A 277 3.11 -0.15 11.42
C ILE A 277 2.88 0.61 12.72
N LEU A 278 2.97 1.93 12.63
CA LEU A 278 2.73 2.83 13.72
C LEU A 278 1.47 3.66 13.42
N ARG A 279 0.68 3.90 14.46
CA ARG A 279 -0.52 4.74 14.36
C ARG A 279 -0.18 6.18 13.98
N ASP A 280 1.04 6.59 14.30
CA ASP A 280 1.60 7.91 14.09
C ASP A 280 2.25 8.07 12.70
N GLY A 281 1.98 7.14 11.78
CA GLY A 281 2.49 7.14 10.42
C GLY A 281 3.70 6.24 10.26
N SER A 282 3.72 5.44 9.20
CA SER A 282 4.87 4.61 8.84
C SER A 282 5.11 4.72 7.36
N GLU A 283 6.10 5.52 6.98
CA GLU A 283 6.40 5.82 5.58
C GLU A 283 6.68 4.54 4.78
N ALA A 284 6.04 4.45 3.63
CA ALA A 284 5.88 3.23 2.87
C ALA A 284 5.84 3.47 1.36
N GLY A 285 6.37 4.61 0.91
CA GLY A 285 6.54 4.92 -0.50
C GLY A 285 6.07 6.31 -0.89
N THR A 286 5.67 6.45 -2.15
CA THR A 286 5.40 7.76 -2.76
C THR A 286 4.29 7.67 -3.81
N ILE A 287 3.43 8.68 -3.83
CA ILE A 287 2.46 8.92 -4.91
C ILE A 287 2.89 10.17 -5.69
N SER A 288 2.86 10.08 -7.01
CA SER A 288 3.06 11.20 -7.92
C SER A 288 1.75 11.52 -8.64
N LEU A 289 1.36 12.79 -8.74
CA LEU A 289 0.15 13.22 -9.43
C LEU A 289 0.50 14.07 -10.65
N GLY A 290 -0.24 13.89 -11.74
CA GLY A 290 0.00 14.51 -13.06
C GLY A 290 1.08 13.82 -13.90
N GLY A 291 1.67 12.71 -13.41
CA GLY A 291 2.77 12.02 -14.06
C GLY A 291 3.55 11.13 -13.08
N THR A 292 4.83 10.95 -13.35
CA THR A 292 5.78 10.16 -12.54
C THR A 292 6.98 11.03 -12.14
N ASP A 293 7.63 10.68 -11.04
CA ASP A 293 8.93 11.25 -10.65
C ASP A 293 10.06 10.28 -11.02
N THR A 294 10.71 10.55 -12.15
CA THR A 294 11.78 9.69 -12.66
C THR A 294 13.03 9.63 -11.79
N ARG A 295 13.14 10.49 -10.76
CA ARG A 295 14.24 10.43 -9.80
C ARG A 295 14.16 9.14 -8.96
N LEU A 296 12.96 8.58 -8.78
CA LEU A 296 12.73 7.32 -8.09
C LEU A 296 13.22 6.11 -8.92
N HIS A 297 13.38 6.27 -10.24
CA HIS A 297 13.59 5.15 -11.15
C HIS A 297 15.04 4.65 -11.14
N ARG A 298 15.19 3.33 -11.08
CA ARG A 298 16.46 2.62 -11.36
C ARG A 298 16.59 2.25 -12.84
N THR A 299 15.48 2.12 -13.53
CA THR A 299 15.39 1.63 -14.91
C THR A 299 14.50 2.56 -15.74
N PRO A 300 14.64 2.57 -17.07
CA PRO A 300 13.69 3.28 -17.93
C PRO A 300 12.28 2.72 -17.74
N MET A 301 11.27 3.59 -17.83
CA MET A 301 9.87 3.18 -17.85
C MET A 301 9.58 2.36 -19.11
N VAL A 302 8.96 1.19 -18.93
CA VAL A 302 8.45 0.33 -20.01
C VAL A 302 6.94 0.20 -19.89
N TYR A 303 6.23 -0.01 -20.99
CA TYR A 303 4.78 0.15 -21.03
C TYR A 303 4.07 -1.16 -21.36
N THR A 304 3.08 -1.53 -20.55
CA THR A 304 2.14 -2.57 -20.97
C THR A 304 1.24 -2.01 -22.07
N ASP A 305 0.69 -2.91 -22.88
CA ASP A 305 -0.18 -2.52 -23.97
C ASP A 305 -1.49 -1.91 -23.46
N ARG A 306 -2.32 -1.48 -24.42
CA ARG A 306 -3.59 -0.80 -24.15
C ARG A 306 -4.68 -1.78 -23.68
N SER A 307 -4.31 -2.84 -22.95
CA SER A 307 -5.19 -3.94 -22.57
C SER A 307 -6.50 -3.39 -22.03
N TYR A 308 -7.52 -3.55 -22.86
CA TYR A 308 -8.88 -3.12 -22.60
C TYR A 308 -9.42 -3.96 -21.47
N VAL A 309 -9.59 -3.34 -20.30
CA VAL A 309 -10.43 -3.92 -19.24
C VAL A 309 -11.86 -3.46 -19.50
N LYS A 310 -12.84 -4.36 -19.35
CA LYS A 310 -14.24 -3.96 -19.41
C LYS A 310 -14.59 -3.23 -18.11
N GLY A 311 -14.58 -1.90 -18.14
CA GLY A 311 -15.04 -1.09 -17.02
C GLY A 311 -14.04 -0.03 -16.58
N GLY A 312 -14.08 0.33 -15.29
CA GLY A 312 -13.31 1.42 -14.70
C GLY A 312 -11.88 1.05 -14.29
N TRP A 313 -11.49 -0.23 -14.32
CA TRP A 313 -10.25 -0.72 -13.71
C TRP A 313 -9.00 -0.65 -14.62
N TYR A 314 -7.84 -0.84 -14.02
CA TYR A 314 -6.56 -0.95 -14.71
C TYR A 314 -6.16 -2.40 -14.84
N GLY A 315 -5.95 -2.87 -16.05
CA GLY A 315 -5.70 -4.28 -16.24
C GLY A 315 -4.71 -4.56 -17.33
N VAL A 316 -4.20 -5.77 -17.24
CA VAL A 316 -3.03 -6.26 -17.95
C VAL A 316 -3.35 -7.62 -18.55
N HIS A 317 -2.52 -8.05 -19.48
CA HIS A 317 -2.59 -9.39 -20.04
C HIS A 317 -1.29 -10.12 -19.70
N ILE A 318 -1.37 -11.23 -18.99
CA ILE A 318 -0.19 -12.05 -18.69
C ILE A 318 0.09 -12.89 -19.94
N ARG A 319 1.33 -12.96 -20.42
CA ARG A 319 1.72 -13.84 -21.52
C ARG A 319 2.46 -15.08 -21.03
N LYS A 320 3.36 -14.92 -20.05
CA LYS A 320 4.12 -16.02 -19.44
C LYS A 320 4.40 -15.73 -17.97
N VAL A 321 4.54 -16.79 -17.19
CA VAL A 321 5.02 -16.74 -15.80
C VAL A 321 6.29 -17.57 -15.73
N TYR A 322 7.28 -17.10 -14.98
CA TYR A 322 8.55 -17.79 -14.77
C TYR A 322 8.87 -17.89 -13.28
N LEU A 323 9.66 -18.90 -12.92
CA LEU A 323 10.37 -18.93 -11.65
C LEU A 323 11.86 -18.76 -11.90
N ARG A 324 12.44 -17.70 -11.31
CA ARG A 324 13.88 -17.51 -11.23
C ARG A 324 14.38 -18.03 -9.89
N GLU A 325 15.53 -18.69 -9.87
CA GLU A 325 16.22 -19.06 -8.62
C GLU A 325 16.39 -17.85 -7.68
N GLY A 326 16.36 -18.11 -6.36
CA GLY A 326 16.59 -17.09 -5.34
C GLY A 326 18.05 -16.63 -5.26
N GLY A 327 18.32 -15.62 -4.43
CA GLY A 327 19.64 -15.01 -4.29
C GLY A 327 20.01 -14.01 -5.39
N GLY A 328 19.02 -13.59 -6.18
CA GLY A 328 19.16 -12.59 -7.25
C GLY A 328 18.76 -11.17 -6.86
N GLY A 329 18.27 -10.95 -5.64
CA GLY A 329 17.69 -9.67 -5.21
C GLY A 329 16.28 -9.43 -5.78
N ASP A 330 15.81 -8.20 -5.60
CA ASP A 330 14.39 -7.86 -5.74
C ASP A 330 13.94 -7.49 -7.18
N PHE A 331 14.90 -7.31 -8.08
CA PHE A 331 14.68 -6.75 -9.42
C PHE A 331 14.69 -7.83 -10.51
N VAL A 332 14.24 -7.49 -11.72
CA VAL A 332 14.22 -8.39 -12.88
C VAL A 332 15.65 -8.79 -13.26
N THR A 333 16.55 -7.80 -13.33
CA THR A 333 17.97 -8.06 -13.55
C THR A 333 18.61 -8.50 -12.23
N PRO A 334 19.09 -9.74 -12.11
CA PRO A 334 19.60 -10.23 -10.84
C PRO A 334 20.95 -9.59 -10.48
N SER A 335 21.23 -9.49 -9.18
CA SER A 335 22.54 -9.08 -8.65
C SER A 335 23.65 -10.11 -8.92
N THR A 336 23.26 -11.37 -9.13
CA THR A 336 24.15 -12.49 -9.40
C THR A 336 23.92 -13.04 -10.80
N ASN A 337 25.01 -13.27 -11.52
CA ASN A 337 24.95 -13.92 -12.83
C ASN A 337 24.67 -15.42 -12.65
N HIS A 338 24.08 -16.05 -13.68
CA HIS A 338 23.84 -17.50 -13.79
C HIS A 338 22.64 -18.08 -13.04
N LEU A 339 21.71 -17.26 -12.54
CA LEU A 339 20.45 -17.78 -11.99
C LEU A 339 19.59 -18.40 -13.08
N LYS A 340 19.11 -19.62 -12.83
CA LYS A 340 18.20 -20.30 -13.74
C LYS A 340 16.83 -19.64 -13.71
N ILE A 341 16.28 -19.38 -14.90
CA ILE A 341 14.90 -18.93 -15.10
C ILE A 341 14.13 -20.07 -15.77
N ILE A 342 13.04 -20.51 -15.16
CA ILE A 342 12.22 -21.62 -15.65
C ILE A 342 10.86 -21.07 -16.08
N PRO A 343 10.49 -21.12 -17.38
CA PRO A 343 9.14 -20.79 -17.81
C PRO A 343 8.15 -21.83 -17.31
N LEU A 344 7.03 -21.38 -16.74
CA LEU A 344 5.93 -22.25 -16.35
C LEU A 344 5.12 -22.62 -17.59
N LYS A 345 4.77 -23.90 -17.70
CA LYS A 345 3.95 -24.41 -18.80
C LYS A 345 2.48 -24.20 -18.46
N ILE A 346 1.94 -23.07 -18.89
CA ILE A 346 0.55 -22.66 -18.64
C ILE A 346 -0.07 -22.27 -19.98
N ASP A 347 -1.33 -22.63 -20.19
CA ASP A 347 -2.11 -22.13 -21.32
C ASP A 347 -2.45 -20.65 -21.12
N GLU A 348 -2.13 -19.81 -22.11
CA GLU A 348 -2.25 -18.35 -22.02
C GLU A 348 -3.71 -17.91 -21.79
N ASP A 349 -4.67 -18.55 -22.46
CA ASP A 349 -6.11 -18.23 -22.29
C ASP A 349 -6.60 -18.65 -20.90
N ALA A 350 -6.15 -19.81 -20.40
CA ALA A 350 -6.52 -20.30 -19.08
C ALA A 350 -6.04 -19.36 -17.95
N MET A 351 -4.85 -18.77 -18.05
CA MET A 351 -4.35 -17.83 -17.03
C MET A 351 -4.95 -16.43 -17.12
N ASN A 352 -5.47 -16.05 -18.28
CA ASN A 352 -6.24 -14.82 -18.48
C ASN A 352 -7.76 -15.09 -18.50
N THR A 353 -8.22 -16.15 -17.82
CA THR A 353 -9.65 -16.38 -17.61
C THR A 353 -10.17 -15.37 -16.60
N GLY A 354 -11.10 -14.51 -17.04
CA GLY A 354 -11.53 -13.34 -16.27
C GLY A 354 -10.62 -12.14 -16.53
N GLU A 355 -10.82 -11.06 -15.78
CA GLU A 355 -9.96 -9.88 -15.90
C GLU A 355 -8.70 -10.06 -15.04
N ILE A 356 -7.64 -9.31 -15.36
CA ILE A 356 -6.45 -9.21 -14.52
C ILE A 356 -6.24 -7.74 -14.24
N ILE A 357 -6.40 -7.34 -12.98
CA ILE A 357 -6.32 -5.94 -12.58
C ILE A 357 -5.07 -5.66 -11.74
N VAL A 358 -4.58 -4.44 -11.81
CA VAL A 358 -3.55 -3.89 -10.92
C VAL A 358 -4.25 -3.04 -9.88
N ASP A 359 -4.24 -3.52 -8.64
CA ASP A 359 -5.10 -3.00 -7.58
C ASP A 359 -4.31 -2.70 -6.30
N SER A 360 -4.10 -1.42 -6.01
CA SER A 360 -3.46 -0.96 -4.78
C SER A 360 -4.34 -1.09 -3.54
N GLY A 361 -5.66 -1.16 -3.69
CA GLY A 361 -6.61 -1.37 -2.59
C GLY A 361 -6.59 -2.80 -2.05
N THR A 362 -6.08 -3.75 -2.85
CA THR A 362 -5.92 -5.14 -2.45
C THR A 362 -4.48 -5.41 -1.98
N THR A 363 -4.30 -5.81 -0.71
CA THR A 363 -2.98 -6.10 -0.12
C THR A 363 -2.19 -7.17 -0.88
N ASN A 364 -2.89 -8.26 -1.18
CA ASN A 364 -2.32 -9.53 -1.58
C ASN A 364 -2.56 -9.77 -3.06
N THR A 365 -1.73 -10.59 -3.66
CA THR A 365 -1.91 -10.98 -5.05
C THR A 365 -2.73 -12.25 -5.12
N PHE A 366 -3.77 -12.24 -5.95
CA PHE A 366 -4.69 -13.35 -6.17
C PHE A 366 -4.64 -13.71 -7.65
N LEU A 367 -4.24 -14.93 -7.99
CA LEU A 367 -4.07 -15.39 -9.35
C LEU A 367 -5.00 -16.55 -9.65
N HIS A 368 -5.30 -16.72 -10.94
CA HIS A 368 -6.06 -17.83 -11.44
C HIS A 368 -5.37 -19.18 -11.17
N LYS A 369 -6.18 -20.21 -10.93
CA LYS A 369 -5.74 -21.55 -10.52
C LYS A 369 -4.81 -22.22 -11.53
N SER A 370 -4.96 -21.92 -12.82
CA SER A 370 -4.04 -22.44 -13.85
C SER A 370 -2.60 -22.00 -13.62
N ILE A 371 -2.38 -20.80 -13.07
CA ILE A 371 -1.05 -20.34 -12.65
C ILE A 371 -0.59 -21.13 -11.44
N GLY A 372 -1.45 -21.29 -10.42
CA GLY A 372 -1.13 -22.05 -9.20
C GLY A 372 -0.75 -23.50 -9.47
N ASP A 373 -1.47 -24.18 -10.35
CA ASP A 373 -1.22 -25.58 -10.70
C ASP A 373 0.21 -25.80 -11.24
N ALA A 374 0.72 -24.89 -12.07
CA ALA A 374 2.09 -24.96 -12.58
C ALA A 374 3.12 -24.39 -11.58
N LEU A 375 2.79 -23.29 -10.91
CA LEU A 375 3.64 -22.59 -9.96
C LEU A 375 3.98 -23.47 -8.76
N TYR A 376 2.99 -24.13 -8.17
CA TYR A 376 3.16 -24.89 -6.93
C TYR A 376 4.02 -26.13 -7.18
N THR A 377 3.81 -26.82 -8.31
CA THR A 377 4.64 -27.94 -8.72
C THR A 377 6.09 -27.50 -8.96
N GLN A 378 6.30 -26.46 -9.78
CA GLN A 378 7.66 -26.04 -10.12
C GLN A 378 8.41 -25.48 -8.89
N TYR A 379 7.71 -24.76 -8.01
CA TYR A 379 8.28 -24.25 -6.76
C TYR A 379 8.73 -25.38 -5.84
N LYS A 380 7.92 -26.44 -5.70
CA LYS A 380 8.28 -27.61 -4.90
C LYS A 380 9.49 -28.35 -5.46
N GLU A 381 9.57 -28.50 -6.78
CA GLU A 381 10.75 -29.08 -7.44
C GLU A 381 12.03 -28.26 -7.19
N MET A 382 11.92 -26.92 -7.20
CA MET A 382 13.08 -26.04 -7.01
C MET A 382 13.53 -25.95 -5.55
N THR A 383 12.59 -25.98 -4.61
CA THR A 383 12.85 -25.63 -3.20
C THR A 383 12.73 -26.81 -2.23
N GLY A 384 12.10 -27.89 -2.65
CA GLY A 384 11.67 -28.98 -1.76
C GLY A 384 10.53 -28.60 -0.80
N ARG A 385 9.92 -27.40 -0.96
CA ARG A 385 8.90 -26.85 -0.06
C ARG A 385 7.56 -26.72 -0.79
N ASP A 386 6.47 -26.89 -0.06
CA ASP A 386 5.13 -26.63 -0.58
C ASP A 386 4.88 -25.12 -0.71
N TRP A 387 4.06 -24.74 -1.70
CA TRP A 387 3.52 -23.39 -1.79
C TRP A 387 2.35 -23.26 -0.82
N ASP A 388 2.65 -22.91 0.42
CA ASP A 388 1.65 -22.73 1.49
C ASP A 388 1.63 -21.28 2.01
N HIS A 389 0.54 -20.95 2.72
CA HIS A 389 0.29 -19.61 3.28
C HIS A 389 0.48 -19.54 4.79
N ASP A 390 1.13 -20.56 5.37
CA ASP A 390 1.29 -20.70 6.81
C ASP A 390 2.40 -19.79 7.34
N TRP A 391 2.16 -19.27 8.55
CA TRP A 391 3.16 -18.48 9.28
C TRP A 391 4.31 -19.37 9.74
N LYS A 392 5.49 -19.18 9.15
CA LYS A 392 6.70 -19.97 9.38
C LYS A 392 7.90 -19.10 9.78
N SER A 393 8.86 -19.69 10.45
CA SER A 393 10.13 -19.03 10.77
C SER A 393 11.14 -19.35 9.67
N LEU A 394 11.61 -18.32 8.97
CA LEU A 394 12.69 -18.40 7.98
C LEU A 394 13.75 -17.38 8.37
N THR A 395 15.03 -17.70 8.22
CA THR A 395 16.08 -16.67 8.30
C THR A 395 16.01 -15.77 7.05
N PRO A 396 16.56 -14.54 7.12
CA PRO A 396 16.65 -13.67 5.93
C PRO A 396 17.33 -14.36 4.74
N GLU A 397 18.35 -15.18 4.98
CA GLU A 397 19.07 -15.92 3.95
C GLU A 397 18.22 -17.07 3.38
N GLU A 398 17.42 -17.75 4.21
CA GLU A 398 16.47 -18.74 3.71
C GLU A 398 15.37 -18.12 2.86
N LEU A 399 14.88 -16.95 3.25
CA LEU A 399 13.88 -16.19 2.51
C LEU A 399 14.43 -15.69 1.17
N ASP A 400 15.65 -15.14 1.17
CA ASP A 400 16.34 -14.66 -0.04
C ASP A 400 16.62 -15.77 -1.05
N ARG A 401 16.84 -17.01 -0.57
CA ARG A 401 17.02 -18.19 -1.43
C ARG A 401 15.73 -18.70 -2.07
N LEU A 402 14.56 -18.21 -1.69
CA LEU A 402 13.32 -18.62 -2.33
C LEU A 402 13.21 -18.01 -3.74
N PRO A 403 12.55 -18.71 -4.69
CA PRO A 403 12.42 -18.25 -6.07
C PRO A 403 11.74 -16.88 -6.22
N THR A 404 12.19 -16.08 -7.17
CA THR A 404 11.46 -14.89 -7.63
C THR A 404 10.43 -15.31 -8.68
N VAL A 405 9.17 -14.88 -8.53
CA VAL A 405 8.16 -15.01 -9.59
C VAL A 405 8.38 -13.87 -10.59
N LEU A 406 8.65 -14.18 -11.86
CA LEU A 406 8.69 -13.18 -12.92
C LEU A 406 7.43 -13.30 -13.76
N MET A 407 6.80 -12.16 -14.06
CA MET A 407 5.56 -12.12 -14.83
C MET A 407 5.79 -11.30 -16.09
N GLN A 408 5.62 -11.94 -17.25
CA GLN A 408 5.65 -11.29 -18.55
C GLN A 408 4.24 -10.78 -18.86
N LEU A 409 4.12 -9.47 -18.94
CA LEU A 409 2.91 -8.75 -19.29
C LEU A 409 3.01 -8.26 -20.74
N ARG A 410 1.91 -8.36 -21.48
CA ARG A 410 1.86 -7.89 -22.87
C ARG A 410 2.26 -6.40 -22.97
N GLY A 411 3.26 -6.11 -23.79
CA GLY A 411 3.83 -4.76 -23.92
C GLY A 411 3.23 -3.93 -25.05
N ASP A 412 3.25 -2.61 -24.91
CA ASP A 412 3.02 -1.69 -26.02
C ASP A 412 4.24 -1.73 -26.95
N GLU A 413 4.13 -2.52 -28.03
CA GLU A 413 5.26 -2.79 -28.91
C GLU A 413 5.83 -1.51 -29.55
N SER A 414 4.99 -0.53 -29.86
CA SER A 414 5.44 0.72 -30.49
C SER A 414 6.26 1.56 -29.52
N ARG A 415 5.75 1.78 -28.31
CA ARG A 415 6.45 2.56 -27.27
C ARG A 415 7.69 1.84 -26.80
N ASN A 416 7.61 0.54 -26.55
CA ASN A 416 8.75 -0.22 -26.02
C ASN A 416 9.86 -0.41 -27.06
N LYS A 417 9.55 -0.39 -28.37
CA LYS A 417 10.59 -0.27 -29.42
C LYS A 417 11.36 1.04 -29.33
N GLN A 418 10.65 2.14 -29.05
CA GLN A 418 11.29 3.45 -28.84
C GLN A 418 12.15 3.44 -27.58
N VAL A 419 11.61 2.94 -26.46
CA VAL A 419 12.40 2.75 -25.22
C VAL A 419 13.64 1.88 -25.48
N ALA A 420 13.51 0.80 -26.25
CA ALA A 420 14.66 -0.03 -26.62
C ALA A 420 15.68 0.70 -27.50
N ALA A 421 15.24 1.57 -28.41
CA ALA A 421 16.13 2.40 -29.23
C ALA A 421 16.88 3.44 -28.38
N ASP A 422 16.20 4.04 -27.41
CA ASP A 422 16.74 5.12 -26.57
C ASP A 422 17.67 4.59 -25.47
N PHE A 423 17.35 3.42 -24.90
CA PHE A 423 18.03 2.89 -23.71
C PHE A 423 18.77 1.58 -23.91
N GLY A 424 18.56 0.89 -25.03
CA GLY A 424 19.13 -0.43 -25.32
C GLY A 424 20.65 -0.39 -25.52
N LYS A 425 21.41 -0.35 -24.42
CA LYS A 425 22.85 -0.62 -24.45
C LYS A 425 23.07 -2.12 -24.37
N GLN A 426 23.89 -2.67 -25.26
CA GLN A 426 24.18 -4.12 -25.34
C GLN A 426 22.95 -5.00 -25.61
N GLY A 427 21.84 -4.41 -26.10
CA GLY A 427 20.63 -5.15 -26.48
C GLY A 427 19.71 -5.56 -25.33
N VAL A 428 19.88 -4.99 -24.12
CA VAL A 428 19.03 -5.29 -22.96
C VAL A 428 18.50 -3.99 -22.35
N VAL A 429 17.19 -3.91 -22.17
CA VAL A 429 16.54 -2.88 -21.36
C VAL A 429 15.92 -3.59 -20.15
N PRO A 430 16.37 -3.32 -18.92
CA PRO A 430 15.71 -3.83 -17.73
C PRO A 430 14.21 -3.50 -17.74
N GLY A 431 13.37 -4.48 -17.41
CA GLY A 431 11.91 -4.37 -17.52
C GLY A 431 11.33 -4.82 -18.87
N LEU A 432 12.13 -4.96 -19.94
CA LEU A 432 11.69 -5.66 -21.16
C LEU A 432 12.15 -7.12 -21.16
N VAL A 433 11.33 -8.01 -21.72
CA VAL A 433 11.60 -9.45 -21.78
C VAL A 433 12.84 -9.79 -22.61
N GLY A 434 13.04 -9.10 -23.74
CA GLY A 434 14.19 -9.28 -24.61
C GLY A 434 14.40 -10.73 -25.06
N GLN A 435 15.61 -11.26 -24.81
CA GLN A 435 16.01 -12.59 -25.27
C GLN A 435 15.34 -13.74 -24.50
N LEU A 436 14.68 -13.48 -23.37
CA LEU A 436 13.96 -14.50 -22.61
C LEU A 436 12.72 -15.03 -23.38
N ASP A 437 12.12 -14.19 -24.23
CA ASP A 437 11.08 -14.55 -25.18
C ASP A 437 11.27 -13.82 -26.51
N PRO A 438 12.06 -14.36 -27.45
CA PRO A 438 12.34 -13.71 -28.73
C PRO A 438 11.10 -13.47 -29.59
N GLN A 439 9.97 -14.12 -29.30
CA GLN A 439 8.70 -13.88 -30.00
C GLN A 439 8.00 -12.60 -29.54
N HIS A 440 8.23 -12.19 -28.29
CA HIS A 440 7.63 -11.01 -27.68
C HIS A 440 8.66 -10.20 -26.87
N PRO A 441 9.77 -9.75 -27.50
CA PRO A 441 10.90 -9.17 -26.78
C PRO A 441 10.58 -7.80 -26.16
N TYR A 442 9.50 -7.15 -26.60
CA TYR A 442 9.04 -5.84 -26.14
C TYR A 442 7.92 -5.93 -25.11
N ASP A 443 7.57 -7.12 -24.65
CA ASP A 443 6.71 -7.29 -23.48
C ASP A 443 7.40 -6.77 -22.21
N VAL A 444 6.60 -6.38 -21.25
CA VAL A 444 7.07 -5.95 -19.92
C VAL A 444 7.31 -7.18 -19.06
N LEU A 445 8.41 -7.20 -18.33
CA LEU A 445 8.76 -8.23 -17.36
C LEU A 445 8.83 -7.57 -15.98
N ILE A 446 8.03 -8.04 -15.02
CA ILE A 446 8.06 -7.57 -13.63
C ILE A 446 8.56 -8.68 -12.70
N ALA A 447 9.18 -8.27 -11.59
CA ALA A 447 9.70 -9.19 -10.58
C ALA A 447 8.89 -9.14 -9.28
N ILE A 448 8.46 -10.30 -8.80
CA ILE A 448 7.78 -10.46 -7.51
C ILE A 448 8.67 -11.38 -6.65
N PRO A 449 9.70 -10.82 -5.98
CA PRO A 449 10.62 -11.56 -5.12
C PRO A 449 9.99 -12.00 -3.79
N PRO A 450 10.63 -12.93 -3.05
CA PRO A 450 10.14 -13.38 -1.74
C PRO A 450 9.94 -12.24 -0.74
N SER A 451 10.79 -11.22 -0.77
CA SER A 451 10.66 -10.00 0.04
C SER A 451 9.30 -9.29 -0.17
N HIS A 452 8.70 -9.45 -1.35
CA HIS A 452 7.42 -8.86 -1.71
C HIS A 452 6.25 -9.79 -1.34
N TYR A 453 6.29 -11.04 -1.81
CA TYR A 453 5.17 -11.97 -1.63
C TYR A 453 5.17 -12.70 -0.28
N TYR A 454 6.23 -12.64 0.53
CA TYR A 454 6.16 -13.00 1.94
C TYR A 454 5.89 -11.77 2.80
N GLU A 455 4.85 -11.85 3.63
CA GLU A 455 4.54 -10.88 4.68
C GLU A 455 5.31 -11.23 5.95
N TYR A 456 5.87 -10.24 6.63
CA TYR A 456 6.56 -10.40 7.92
C TYR A 456 5.68 -9.93 9.08
N ARG A 457 5.62 -10.73 10.15
CA ARG A 457 4.94 -10.39 11.40
C ARG A 457 5.97 -10.04 12.48
N PRO A 458 6.10 -8.77 12.87
CA PRO A 458 7.12 -8.34 13.83
C PRO A 458 6.97 -8.96 15.23
N ASP A 459 5.74 -9.20 15.68
CA ASP A 459 5.41 -9.72 17.00
C ASP A 459 5.96 -11.13 17.27
N THR A 460 6.02 -11.98 16.23
CA THR A 460 6.51 -13.36 16.34
C THR A 460 7.74 -13.66 15.50
N GLY A 461 8.20 -12.70 14.69
CA GLY A 461 9.31 -12.89 13.76
C GLY A 461 9.02 -13.94 12.68
N LYS A 462 7.76 -14.15 12.32
CA LYS A 462 7.32 -15.15 11.34
C LYS A 462 7.00 -14.50 10.00
N VAL A 463 7.10 -15.27 8.94
CA VAL A 463 6.72 -14.86 7.58
C VAL A 463 5.66 -15.79 7.01
N ALA A 464 4.81 -15.28 6.11
CA ALA A 464 3.81 -16.08 5.40
C ALA A 464 3.67 -15.63 3.93
N ASN A 465 3.45 -16.59 3.03
CA ASN A 465 3.24 -16.29 1.61
C ASN A 465 1.84 -15.68 1.39
N ARG A 466 1.79 -14.56 0.66
CA ARG A 466 0.61 -13.74 0.35
C ARG A 466 0.40 -13.55 -1.16
N LEU A 467 0.95 -14.45 -1.95
CA LEU A 467 0.56 -14.65 -3.34
C LEU A 467 -0.25 -15.94 -3.41
N PHE A 468 -1.55 -15.78 -3.55
CA PHE A 468 -2.54 -16.85 -3.65
C PHE A 468 -2.81 -17.13 -5.12
N ALA A 469 -2.74 -18.38 -5.55
CA ALA A 469 -2.98 -18.75 -6.95
C ALA A 469 -4.01 -19.89 -7.05
N ASP A 470 -5.03 -19.85 -6.20
CA ASP A 470 -6.11 -20.85 -6.13
C ASP A 470 -7.45 -20.33 -6.67
N GLY A 471 -7.49 -19.09 -7.15
CA GLY A 471 -8.69 -18.42 -7.63
C GLY A 471 -9.24 -19.05 -8.91
N ARG A 472 -10.56 -18.99 -9.13
CA ARG A 472 -11.19 -19.46 -10.38
C ARG A 472 -11.84 -18.32 -11.18
N GLY A 473 -11.67 -17.09 -10.73
CA GLY A 473 -12.23 -15.89 -11.35
C GLY A 473 -11.11 -14.92 -11.72
N MET A 474 -11.40 -13.64 -11.56
CA MET A 474 -10.47 -12.53 -11.79
C MET A 474 -9.13 -12.73 -11.05
N SER A 475 -8.04 -12.32 -11.69
CA SER A 475 -6.74 -12.18 -11.04
C SER A 475 -6.50 -10.73 -10.64
N ILE A 476 -5.82 -10.52 -9.52
CA ILE A 476 -5.51 -9.22 -8.94
C ILE A 476 -4.02 -9.20 -8.61
N LEU A 477 -3.28 -8.31 -9.28
CA LEU A 477 -1.93 -7.93 -8.89
C LEU A 477 -2.07 -6.88 -7.78
N GLY A 478 -1.97 -7.34 -6.53
CA GLY A 478 -2.14 -6.50 -5.36
C GLY A 478 -0.93 -5.62 -5.07
N ALA A 479 -1.05 -4.78 -4.03
CA ALA A 479 0.02 -3.90 -3.56
C ALA A 479 1.36 -4.64 -3.37
N ASN A 480 1.33 -5.91 -2.93
CA ASN A 480 2.55 -6.69 -2.79
C ASN A 480 3.29 -6.97 -4.10
N SER A 481 2.60 -7.15 -5.22
CA SER A 481 3.23 -7.29 -6.55
C SER A 481 3.65 -5.95 -7.15
N MET A 482 3.08 -4.85 -6.67
CA MET A 482 3.44 -3.49 -7.10
C MET A 482 4.72 -2.98 -6.41
N MET A 483 5.08 -3.52 -5.25
CA MET A 483 6.29 -3.11 -4.52
C MET A 483 7.55 -3.21 -5.38
N GLY A 484 8.52 -2.32 -5.15
CA GLY A 484 9.78 -2.27 -5.90
C GLY A 484 9.67 -1.72 -7.32
N HIS A 485 8.50 -1.20 -7.69
CA HIS A 485 8.24 -0.54 -8.96
C HIS A 485 7.61 0.83 -8.70
N ASP A 486 7.94 1.82 -9.52
CA ASP A 486 7.08 2.97 -9.74
C ASP A 486 6.18 2.64 -10.94
N ILE A 487 4.88 2.60 -10.69
CA ILE A 487 3.88 2.21 -11.69
C ILE A 487 3.11 3.46 -12.10
N LEU A 488 3.28 3.88 -13.35
CA LEU A 488 2.56 5.00 -13.94
C LEU A 488 1.20 4.53 -14.47
N PHE A 489 0.14 5.13 -13.97
CA PHE A 489 -1.24 5.01 -14.45
C PHE A 489 -1.53 6.21 -15.35
N ASP A 490 -1.53 6.00 -16.67
CA ASP A 490 -1.72 7.05 -17.66
C ASP A 490 -3.07 6.88 -18.37
N LEU A 491 -4.08 7.59 -17.86
CA LEU A 491 -5.46 7.49 -18.32
C LEU A 491 -5.65 8.19 -19.65
N ASP A 492 -4.89 9.26 -19.93
CA ASP A 492 -4.93 9.99 -21.21
C ASP A 492 -4.59 9.05 -22.38
N HIS A 493 -3.58 8.19 -22.21
CA HIS A 493 -3.13 7.27 -23.24
C HIS A 493 -3.68 5.85 -23.12
N ASN A 494 -4.31 5.53 -21.99
CA ASN A 494 -4.80 4.20 -21.64
C ASN A 494 -3.65 3.16 -21.56
N ILE A 495 -2.60 3.47 -20.80
CA ILE A 495 -1.42 2.61 -20.62
C ILE A 495 -0.99 2.54 -19.16
N LEU A 496 -0.28 1.47 -18.79
CA LEU A 496 0.49 1.42 -17.56
C LEU A 496 1.98 1.41 -17.88
N GLY A 497 2.74 2.27 -17.19
CA GLY A 497 4.20 2.26 -17.21
C GLY A 497 4.76 1.55 -15.98
N TRP A 498 5.88 0.87 -16.15
CA TRP A 498 6.59 0.13 -15.11
C TRP A 498 8.07 0.51 -15.13
N ALA A 499 8.58 0.99 -13.99
CA ALA A 499 10.01 1.21 -13.78
C ALA A 499 10.42 0.59 -12.44
N GLU A 500 11.49 -0.20 -12.42
CA GLU A 500 12.07 -0.65 -11.15
C GLU A 500 12.49 0.57 -10.31
N SER A 501 12.18 0.55 -9.02
CA SER A 501 12.39 1.67 -8.10
C SER A 501 12.70 1.16 -6.69
N THR A 502 13.46 1.94 -5.91
CA THR A 502 13.55 1.68 -4.46
C THR A 502 12.37 2.20 -3.68
N CYS A 503 11.56 3.09 -4.28
CA CYS A 503 10.53 3.89 -3.62
C CYS A 503 11.01 4.57 -2.33
N ASP A 504 12.32 4.83 -2.24
CA ASP A 504 12.96 5.44 -1.07
C ASP A 504 12.94 6.96 -1.25
N TYR A 505 11.82 7.55 -0.82
CA TYR A 505 11.58 8.98 -0.92
C TYR A 505 12.56 9.79 -0.07
N ASP A 506 12.85 9.31 1.14
CA ASP A 506 13.80 9.92 2.07
C ASP A 506 15.19 10.07 1.46
N GLN A 507 15.69 9.04 0.76
CA GLN A 507 16.97 9.12 0.07
C GLN A 507 16.99 10.17 -1.05
N LEU A 508 15.90 10.33 -1.80
CA LEU A 508 15.83 11.35 -2.86
C LEU A 508 15.92 12.77 -2.32
N LEU A 509 15.35 12.99 -1.15
CA LEU A 509 15.27 14.31 -0.53
C LEU A 509 16.57 14.62 0.21
N ASN A 510 17.14 13.64 0.91
CA ASN A 510 18.45 13.77 1.54
C ASN A 510 19.60 13.99 0.56
N ARG A 511 19.46 13.61 -0.72
CA ARG A 511 20.46 13.89 -1.77
C ARG A 511 20.43 15.34 -2.29
N ASN A 512 19.33 16.06 -2.09
CA ASN A 512 19.15 17.44 -2.54
C ASN A 512 19.19 18.47 -1.41
N PHE A 513 19.31 18.03 -0.15
CA PHE A 513 19.42 18.90 1.01
C PHE A 513 20.82 18.82 1.63
N ASP A 514 21.59 19.91 1.51
CA ASP A 514 22.82 20.13 2.26
C ASP A 514 22.51 20.27 3.77
N GLY A 515 22.42 19.13 4.46
CA GLY A 515 22.93 18.99 5.83
C GLY A 515 22.26 19.79 6.95
N ALA A 516 20.93 19.78 7.08
CA ALA A 516 20.28 20.23 8.33
C ALA A 516 18.96 19.48 8.63
N TYR A 517 19.05 18.30 9.24
CA TYR A 517 17.92 17.76 10.02
C TYR A 517 17.79 18.58 11.33
N PRO A 518 16.62 19.12 11.69
CA PRO A 518 16.39 19.59 13.05
C PRO A 518 16.35 18.37 14.00
N PRO A 519 17.13 18.37 15.10
CA PRO A 519 17.28 17.20 15.95
C PRO A 519 16.16 17.13 16.99
N GLN A 520 15.03 16.46 16.69
CA GLN A 520 14.02 16.15 17.72
C GLN A 520 13.38 14.76 17.52
N TRP A 521 14.20 13.71 17.64
CA TRP A 521 13.72 12.42 18.15
C TRP A 521 14.18 12.31 19.60
N LYS A 522 13.36 12.83 20.52
CA LYS A 522 13.52 12.61 21.96
C LYS A 522 12.21 12.08 22.56
N GLU A 523 12.34 10.81 22.94
CA GLU A 523 11.61 10.06 23.97
C GLU A 523 10.16 9.65 23.71
N PRO A 524 9.81 8.37 24.00
CA PRO A 524 8.41 7.97 24.09
C PRO A 524 7.78 8.69 25.29
N VAL A 525 6.68 9.40 25.04
CA VAL A 525 5.85 9.94 26.12
C VAL A 525 5.28 8.75 26.91
N GLU A 526 5.69 8.61 28.16
CA GLU A 526 5.16 7.64 29.10
C GLU A 526 3.70 8.01 29.41
N MET A 527 2.75 7.34 28.74
CA MET A 527 1.32 7.52 29.00
C MET A 527 0.92 6.69 30.22
N ALA A 528 1.15 7.26 31.40
CA ALA A 528 0.69 6.73 32.68
C ALA A 528 -0.82 6.95 32.87
N TRP A 529 -1.67 6.31 32.06
CA TRP A 529 -3.09 6.06 32.37
C TRP A 529 -3.59 4.87 31.52
N LEU A 530 -3.43 3.66 32.05
CA LEU A 530 -4.32 2.49 31.90
C LEU A 530 -3.71 1.30 32.68
N GLU A 531 -3.31 1.51 33.93
CA GLU A 531 -3.22 0.39 34.87
C GLU A 531 -4.62 0.10 35.40
N GLY A 532 -5.21 -1.02 34.97
CA GLY A 532 -6.36 -1.59 35.65
C GLY A 532 -7.52 -2.03 34.78
N ARG A 533 -7.32 -3.03 33.92
CA ARG A 533 -8.17 -4.25 33.92
C ARG A 533 -7.64 -5.28 32.93
N SER A 534 -7.08 -6.34 33.50
CA SER A 534 -6.67 -7.53 32.78
C SER A 534 -7.88 -8.39 32.39
N ARG A 535 -7.76 -9.03 31.22
CA ARG A 535 -8.20 -10.40 30.90
C ARG A 535 -9.71 -10.68 30.95
N ASN A 536 -10.32 -10.71 29.76
CA ASN A 536 -11.19 -11.78 29.23
C ASN A 536 -12.18 -11.21 28.20
N ALA A 537 -11.93 -11.41 26.91
CA ALA A 537 -12.97 -11.40 25.87
C ALA A 537 -12.47 -12.03 24.56
N VAL A 538 -11.97 -13.27 24.62
CA VAL A 538 -11.95 -14.14 23.43
C VAL A 538 -12.94 -15.26 23.73
N CYS A 539 -14.10 -15.21 23.07
CA CYS A 539 -15.18 -16.17 23.27
C CYS A 539 -14.87 -17.45 22.48
N SER A 540 -14.31 -18.47 23.14
CA SER A 540 -13.90 -19.74 22.51
C SER A 540 -14.67 -20.96 23.04
N GLY A 541 -15.95 -20.79 23.41
CA GLY A 541 -16.77 -21.86 23.98
C GLY A 541 -17.77 -22.46 22.99
N PHE A 542 -17.94 -23.79 23.04
CA PHE A 542 -18.92 -24.58 22.26
C PHE A 542 -20.38 -24.09 22.41
N LEU A 543 -20.68 -23.33 23.47
CA LEU A 543 -21.98 -22.68 23.70
C LEU A 543 -22.23 -21.42 22.85
N CYS A 544 -21.19 -20.81 22.27
CA CYS A 544 -21.32 -19.65 21.37
C CYS A 544 -21.69 -20.06 19.93
N GLN A 545 -21.43 -21.32 19.55
CA GLN A 545 -21.82 -21.85 18.23
C GLN A 545 -23.31 -22.22 18.12
N LEU A 546 -24.01 -22.39 19.25
CA LEU A 546 -25.44 -22.74 19.26
C LEU A 546 -26.38 -21.55 19.05
N SER A 547 -25.93 -20.31 19.30
CA SER A 547 -26.74 -19.10 19.04
C SER A 547 -26.72 -18.69 17.56
N CYS A 548 -25.63 -18.95 16.84
CA CYS A 548 -25.51 -18.62 15.40
C CYS A 548 -26.40 -19.52 14.52
N THR A 549 -26.55 -20.81 14.86
CA THR A 549 -27.41 -21.73 14.09
C THR A 549 -28.90 -21.44 14.28
N ALA A 550 -29.33 -21.05 15.49
CA ALA A 550 -30.71 -20.64 15.74
C ALA A 550 -31.11 -19.37 14.97
N ILE A 551 -30.20 -18.39 14.88
CA ILE A 551 -30.44 -17.14 14.13
C ILE A 551 -30.51 -17.41 12.62
N ILE A 552 -29.65 -18.28 12.08
CA ILE A 552 -29.68 -18.68 10.66
C ILE A 552 -31.00 -19.41 10.32
N VAL A 553 -31.49 -20.29 11.19
CA VAL A 553 -32.76 -21.00 10.98
C VAL A 553 -33.95 -20.02 11.00
N VAL A 554 -33.95 -19.02 11.89
CA VAL A 554 -35.00 -17.99 11.94
C VAL A 554 -34.96 -17.09 10.69
N LEU A 555 -33.77 -16.71 10.21
CA LEU A 555 -33.61 -15.92 8.99
C LEU A 555 -34.03 -16.70 7.74
N LEU A 556 -33.69 -17.99 7.64
CA LEU A 556 -34.14 -18.87 6.55
C LEU A 556 -35.65 -19.09 6.58
N PHE A 557 -36.25 -19.23 7.77
CA PHE A 557 -37.71 -19.35 7.90
C PHE A 557 -38.44 -18.06 7.52
N ALA A 558 -37.90 -16.90 7.92
CA ALA A 558 -38.42 -15.59 7.53
C ALA A 558 -38.29 -15.34 6.01
N ALA A 559 -37.17 -15.73 5.40
CA ALA A 559 -36.97 -15.66 3.95
C ALA A 559 -37.94 -16.57 3.20
N HIS A 560 -38.17 -17.80 3.69
CA HIS A 560 -39.13 -18.74 3.12
C HIS A 560 -40.59 -18.23 3.19
N GLN A 561 -40.97 -17.62 4.33
CA GLN A 561 -42.28 -16.97 4.49
C GLN A 561 -42.46 -15.80 3.51
N LYS A 562 -41.42 -14.99 3.31
CA LYS A 562 -41.43 -13.84 2.38
C LYS A 562 -41.52 -14.31 0.92
N PHE A 563 -40.84 -15.41 0.57
CA PHE A 563 -40.94 -16.03 -0.75
C PHE A 563 -42.34 -16.61 -1.01
N LYS A 564 -42.95 -17.30 -0.04
CA LYS A 564 -44.35 -17.79 -0.16
C LYS A 564 -45.35 -16.65 -0.37
N LYS A 565 -45.21 -15.54 0.35
CA LYS A 565 -46.06 -14.34 0.15
C LYS A 565 -45.88 -13.73 -1.24
N ARG A 566 -44.65 -13.63 -1.75
CA ARG A 566 -44.37 -13.14 -3.11
C ARG A 566 -44.96 -14.04 -4.18
N LYS A 567 -44.83 -15.36 -4.04
CA LYS A 567 -45.42 -16.34 -4.95
C LYS A 567 -46.95 -16.26 -4.97
N ALA A 568 -47.59 -16.20 -3.81
CA ALA A 568 -49.05 -16.06 -3.70
C ALA A 568 -49.57 -14.74 -4.28
N ASN A 569 -48.82 -13.64 -4.14
CA ASN A 569 -49.16 -12.36 -4.78
C ASN A 569 -48.98 -12.40 -6.29
N ALA A 570 -47.94 -13.07 -6.80
CA ALA A 570 -47.74 -13.25 -8.25
C ALA A 570 -48.84 -14.12 -8.86
N GLU A 571 -49.22 -15.21 -8.19
CA GLU A 571 -50.34 -16.08 -8.62
C GLU A 571 -51.69 -15.35 -8.60
N ARG A 572 -51.93 -14.48 -7.62
CA ARG A 572 -53.12 -13.60 -7.60
C ARG A 572 -53.12 -12.54 -8.71
N GLN A 573 -51.97 -12.01 -9.08
CA GLN A 573 -51.88 -11.06 -10.19
C GLN A 573 -52.10 -11.75 -11.53
N LEU A 574 -51.60 -12.98 -11.69
CA LEU A 574 -51.86 -13.80 -12.87
C LEU A 574 -53.35 -14.19 -12.99
N SER A 575 -54.01 -14.55 -11.88
CA SER A 575 -55.45 -14.86 -11.91
C SER A 575 -56.33 -13.65 -12.20
N ASN A 576 -55.91 -12.45 -11.80
CA ASN A 576 -56.65 -11.22 -12.09
C ASN A 576 -56.51 -10.79 -13.56
N VAL A 577 -55.38 -11.08 -14.20
CA VAL A 577 -55.17 -10.82 -15.63
C VAL A 577 -55.97 -11.79 -16.51
N GLU A 578 -56.17 -13.05 -16.07
CA GLU A 578 -57.04 -14.02 -16.76
C GLU A 578 -58.55 -13.75 -16.60
N LEU A 579 -58.96 -12.89 -15.67
CA LEU A 579 -60.36 -12.49 -15.45
C LEU A 579 -60.74 -11.19 -16.19
N GLU A 580 -59.77 -10.46 -16.72
CA GLU A 580 -59.97 -9.22 -17.51
C GLU A 580 -59.74 -9.41 -19.03
N MET A 581 -59.38 -10.64 -19.45
CA MET A 581 -59.44 -11.11 -20.85
C MET A 581 -60.70 -11.94 -21.08
#